data_AF-A0A2N2GLT2-F1
#
_entry.id   AF-A0A2N2GLT2-F1
#
_cell.length_a   1.000
_cell.length_b   1.000
_cell.length_c   1.000
_cell.angle_alpha   90.00
_cell.angle_beta   90.00
_cell.angle_gamma   90.00
#
_symmetry.space_group_name_H-M   'P 1'
#
loop_
_entity.id
_entity.type
_entity.pdbx_description
1 polymer ?
#
loop_
_entity_poly.entity_id
_entity_poly.type
_entity_poly.pdbx_seq_one_letter_code
_entity_poly.pdbx_strand_id
1 'polypeptide(L)'
;MQRTALRAAAEPERSIQERMIVKRRTWNHMAWALLCTVLIISGCRDNNISDSGQGLTRISQQKELAVAFDPDGVTLGQKTVQLPCDLTELVSALGEPSRTEHMANTIFVWDNLGIYAMAKPRTTRVHNISVTFAETEYRYWPKVLRTDFVNVAEHVVGPQTKISALHQVGLRQDQRLPLYWDMRLGDLLLSLETDEQVRRIVSLGLEGDANKAEPALPADADKLRR
;
A
#
# COMPACT_ATOMS: atom_id res chain seq x y z
N MET A 1 -23.38 -45.67 43.65
CA MET A 1 -23.31 -44.24 43.28
C MET A 1 -22.27 -44.07 42.17
N GLN A 2 -22.73 -44.04 40.92
CA GLN A 2 -21.90 -43.91 39.72
C GLN A 2 -21.62 -42.43 39.43
N ARG A 3 -20.36 -42.07 39.23
CA ARG A 3 -19.94 -40.74 38.72
C ARG A 3 -19.78 -40.85 37.21
N THR A 4 -20.72 -40.28 36.46
CA THR A 4 -20.66 -40.16 35.00
C THR A 4 -19.97 -38.86 34.63
N ALA A 5 -18.89 -38.97 33.86
CA ALA A 5 -18.10 -37.87 33.35
C ALA A 5 -18.78 -37.20 32.13
N LEU A 6 -18.91 -35.88 32.15
CA LEU A 6 -19.24 -35.06 30.98
C LEU A 6 -17.93 -34.45 30.45
N ARG A 7 -17.43 -34.98 29.33
CA ARG A 7 -16.44 -34.29 28.48
C ARG A 7 -17.20 -33.57 27.38
N ALA A 8 -17.12 -32.24 27.40
CA ALA A 8 -17.52 -31.41 26.27
C ALA A 8 -16.53 -31.63 25.12
N ALA A 9 -17.04 -31.99 23.94
CA ALA A 9 -16.27 -32.04 22.72
C ALA A 9 -16.14 -30.59 22.18
N ALA A 10 -14.91 -30.09 22.12
CA ALA A 10 -14.58 -28.88 21.37
C ALA A 10 -14.33 -29.28 19.91
N GLU A 11 -15.16 -28.80 18.98
CA GLU A 11 -14.92 -28.92 17.55
C GLU A 11 -13.80 -27.95 17.13
N PRO A 12 -12.84 -28.35 16.28
CA PRO A 12 -11.82 -27.45 15.80
C PRO A 12 -12.32 -26.59 14.63
N GLU A 13 -12.33 -25.27 14.83
CA GLU A 13 -12.50 -24.23 13.80
C GLU A 13 -11.34 -24.23 12.78
N ARG A 14 -11.21 -25.29 11.99
CA ARG A 14 -10.21 -25.41 10.92
C ARG A 14 -10.84 -25.70 9.56
N SER A 15 -11.82 -24.92 9.10
CA SER A 15 -12.38 -25.17 7.74
C SER A 15 -12.71 -23.96 6.86
N ILE A 16 -12.40 -22.73 7.29
CA ILE A 16 -12.65 -21.53 6.45
C ILE A 16 -11.39 -21.02 5.74
N GLN A 17 -10.22 -21.06 6.37
CA GLN A 17 -8.98 -20.54 5.74
C GLN A 17 -8.39 -21.48 4.67
N GLU A 18 -8.50 -22.80 4.81
CA GLU A 18 -7.97 -23.75 3.81
C GLU A 18 -8.77 -23.74 2.49
N ARG A 19 -10.04 -23.29 2.51
CA ARG A 19 -10.87 -23.23 1.29
C ARG A 19 -10.54 -22.04 0.38
N MET A 20 -9.80 -21.04 0.85
CA MET A 20 -9.40 -19.89 0.02
C MET A 20 -8.11 -20.14 -0.78
N ILE A 21 -7.24 -21.05 -0.33
CA ILE A 21 -5.92 -21.29 -0.96
C ILE A 21 -6.04 -22.17 -2.22
N VAL A 22 -7.06 -23.03 -2.31
CA VAL A 22 -7.17 -24.01 -3.42
C VAL A 22 -7.73 -23.41 -4.72
N LYS A 23 -8.48 -22.30 -4.67
CA LYS A 23 -9.15 -21.77 -5.88
C LYS A 23 -8.30 -20.89 -6.80
N ARG A 24 -7.10 -20.45 -6.40
CA ARG A 24 -6.24 -19.58 -7.24
C ARG A 24 -5.30 -20.32 -8.19
N ARG A 25 -5.26 -21.66 -8.17
CA ARG A 25 -4.24 -22.46 -8.88
C ARG A 25 -4.61 -22.93 -10.30
N THR A 26 -5.81 -22.64 -10.81
CA THR A 26 -6.30 -23.26 -12.07
C THR A 26 -6.56 -22.31 -13.24
N TRP A 27 -6.39 -20.99 -13.11
CA TRP A 27 -6.80 -20.05 -14.16
C TRP A 27 -5.68 -19.43 -15.01
N ASN A 28 -4.40 -19.58 -14.66
CA ASN A 28 -3.31 -18.86 -15.36
C ASN A 28 -2.45 -19.69 -16.33
N HIS A 29 -2.81 -20.94 -16.66
CA HIS A 29 -2.00 -21.79 -17.55
C HIS A 29 -2.56 -22.04 -18.96
N MET A 30 -3.66 -21.39 -19.39
CA MET A 30 -4.21 -21.61 -20.74
C MET A 30 -4.17 -20.41 -21.69
N ALA A 31 -3.70 -19.23 -21.28
CA ALA A 31 -3.76 -18.04 -22.15
C ALA A 31 -2.46 -17.68 -22.90
N TRP A 32 -1.34 -18.39 -22.67
CA TRP A 32 -0.03 -18.03 -23.23
C TRP A 32 0.43 -18.83 -24.46
N ALA A 33 -0.42 -19.70 -25.03
CA ALA A 33 -0.04 -20.60 -26.12
C ALA A 33 -0.53 -20.19 -27.53
N LEU A 34 -1.01 -18.97 -27.74
CA LEU A 34 -1.56 -18.52 -29.04
C LEU A 34 -1.02 -17.15 -29.48
N LEU A 35 0.30 -16.92 -29.37
CA LEU A 35 0.92 -15.68 -29.86
C LEU A 35 2.25 -15.87 -30.61
N CYS A 36 2.43 -17.00 -31.32
CA CYS A 36 3.68 -17.30 -32.03
C CYS A 36 3.58 -17.55 -33.54
N THR A 37 2.47 -17.24 -34.22
CA THR A 37 2.42 -17.41 -35.68
C THR A 37 1.59 -16.34 -36.33
N VAL A 38 2.21 -15.27 -36.84
CA VAL A 38 2.05 -14.76 -38.22
C VAL A 38 3.15 -13.73 -38.48
N LEU A 39 4.02 -14.09 -39.43
CA LEU A 39 5.04 -13.26 -40.06
C LEU A 39 4.43 -12.21 -41.00
N ILE A 40 5.07 -11.03 -41.00
CA ILE A 40 5.54 -10.24 -42.14
C ILE A 40 4.65 -10.19 -43.39
N ILE A 41 3.99 -9.05 -43.62
CA ILE A 41 3.81 -8.49 -44.97
C ILE A 41 4.09 -6.98 -44.94
N SER A 42 5.01 -6.60 -45.81
CA SER A 42 5.43 -5.25 -46.21
C SER A 42 4.26 -4.42 -46.76
N GLY A 43 4.26 -3.12 -46.49
CA GLY A 43 3.31 -2.19 -47.11
C GLY A 43 3.57 -0.73 -46.77
N CYS A 44 4.47 -0.09 -47.53
CA CYS A 44 4.55 1.36 -47.60
C CYS A 44 3.17 1.94 -47.97
N ARG A 45 2.66 2.88 -47.17
CA ARG A 45 1.58 3.77 -47.61
C ARG A 45 1.69 5.11 -46.91
N ASP A 46 2.29 6.06 -47.62
CA ASP A 46 2.10 7.49 -47.37
C ASP A 46 0.63 7.84 -47.53
N ASN A 47 0.04 8.54 -46.56
CA ASN A 47 -1.17 9.31 -46.76
C ASN A 47 -1.25 10.46 -45.76
N ASN A 48 -1.12 11.67 -46.33
CA ASN A 48 -1.59 12.96 -45.85
C ASN A 48 -2.71 12.88 -44.80
N ILE A 49 -2.45 13.38 -43.60
CA ILE A 49 -3.48 13.76 -42.63
C ILE A 49 -3.41 15.27 -42.44
N SER A 50 -4.49 15.90 -42.88
CA SER A 50 -4.79 17.31 -42.74
C SER A 50 -4.96 17.70 -41.28
N ASP A 51 -4.16 18.68 -40.92
CA ASP A 51 -4.15 19.46 -39.68
C ASP A 51 -5.50 20.18 -39.47
N SER A 52 -6.27 19.77 -38.46
CA SER A 52 -7.33 20.59 -37.85
C SER A 52 -7.79 19.98 -36.52
N GLY A 53 -7.32 20.56 -35.42
CA GLY A 53 -7.86 20.28 -34.10
C GLY A 53 -6.83 20.26 -32.99
N GLN A 54 -6.24 21.42 -32.71
CA GLN A 54 -5.45 21.67 -31.50
C GLN A 54 -6.36 21.59 -30.25
N GLY A 55 -6.77 20.38 -29.88
CA GLY A 55 -7.05 20.03 -28.50
C GLY A 55 -5.73 19.71 -27.86
N LEU A 56 -4.97 20.74 -27.48
CA LEU A 56 -3.74 20.60 -26.69
C LEU A 56 -4.14 19.94 -25.36
N THR A 57 -4.09 18.61 -25.33
CA THR A 57 -4.05 17.82 -24.11
C THR A 57 -2.84 18.35 -23.35
N ARG A 58 -3.09 19.25 -22.40
CA ARG A 58 -2.12 19.74 -21.45
C ARG A 58 -1.71 18.50 -20.67
N ILE A 59 -0.68 17.80 -21.17
CA ILE A 59 0.04 16.80 -20.41
C ILE A 59 0.70 17.60 -19.30
N SER A 60 -0.07 17.83 -18.25
CA SER A 60 0.40 18.41 -17.01
C SER A 60 1.60 17.58 -16.63
N GLN A 61 2.80 18.17 -16.69
CA GLN A 61 4.00 17.60 -16.09
C GLN A 61 3.68 17.41 -14.62
N GLN A 62 3.15 16.24 -14.30
CA GLN A 62 2.81 15.85 -12.96
C GLN A 62 4.17 15.59 -12.32
N LYS A 63 4.68 16.61 -11.61
CA LYS A 63 5.93 16.52 -10.86
C LYS A 63 5.87 15.25 -10.02
N GLU A 64 6.75 14.30 -10.28
CA GLU A 64 6.82 13.06 -9.51
C GLU A 64 7.00 13.41 -8.03
N LEU A 65 6.06 12.93 -7.22
CA LEU A 65 6.05 13.17 -5.79
C LEU A 65 7.15 12.31 -5.15
N ALA A 66 8.27 12.89 -4.76
CA ALA A 66 9.28 12.18 -4.00
C ALA A 66 8.70 11.67 -2.66
N VAL A 67 8.98 10.41 -2.31
CA VAL A 67 8.61 9.81 -1.02
C VAL A 67 9.86 9.29 -0.32
N ALA A 68 9.97 9.56 0.97
CA ALA A 68 11.00 8.98 1.83
C ALA A 68 10.42 8.52 3.17
N PHE A 69 10.90 7.40 3.68
CA PHE A 69 10.60 6.86 5.00
C PHE A 69 11.85 6.92 5.87
N ASP A 70 11.79 7.68 6.95
CA ASP A 70 12.91 7.99 7.84
C ASP A 70 12.51 7.76 9.31
N PRO A 71 13.48 7.72 10.25
CA PRO A 71 13.18 7.64 11.69
C PRO A 71 12.29 8.78 12.20
N ASP A 72 12.34 9.94 11.53
CA ASP A 72 11.56 11.11 11.88
C ASP A 72 10.15 11.13 11.23
N GLY A 73 9.81 10.16 10.38
CA GLY A 73 8.48 10.08 9.75
C GLY A 73 8.51 9.84 8.24
N VAL A 74 7.50 10.37 7.55
CA VAL A 74 7.33 10.22 6.09
C VAL A 74 7.51 11.58 5.41
N THR A 75 8.48 11.68 4.52
CA THR A 75 8.63 12.84 3.63
C THR A 75 7.82 12.62 2.36
N LEU A 76 6.89 13.54 2.07
CA LEU A 76 6.00 13.58 0.93
C LEU A 76 6.24 14.88 0.17
N GLY A 77 7.05 14.80 -0.89
CA GLY A 77 7.50 15.95 -1.66
C GLY A 77 8.45 16.84 -0.85
N GLN A 78 7.92 17.96 -0.34
CA GLN A 78 8.67 18.93 0.46
C GLN A 78 8.23 18.97 1.93
N LYS A 79 7.30 18.11 2.33
CA LYS A 79 6.75 18.08 3.69
C LYS A 79 7.10 16.77 4.37
N THR A 80 7.56 16.85 5.60
CA THR A 80 7.78 15.68 6.46
C THR A 80 6.66 15.61 7.49
N VAL A 81 6.05 14.43 7.61
CA VAL A 81 4.90 14.17 8.47
C VAL A 81 5.27 13.10 9.49
N GLN A 82 5.04 13.39 10.78
CA GLN A 82 5.34 12.48 11.88
C GLN A 82 4.15 11.57 12.18
N LEU A 83 4.36 10.27 12.31
CA LEU A 83 3.28 9.33 12.65
C LEU A 83 3.18 9.10 14.16
N PRO A 84 1.95 9.02 14.72
CA PRO A 84 0.68 9.34 14.07
C PRO A 84 0.51 10.85 13.78
N CYS A 85 -0.16 11.19 12.67
CA CYS A 85 -0.44 12.58 12.22
C CYS A 85 -1.94 12.84 12.10
N ASP A 86 -2.34 14.12 12.01
CA ASP A 86 -3.71 14.45 11.60
C ASP A 86 -3.86 14.38 10.07
N LEU A 87 -5.03 13.95 9.58
CA LEU A 87 -5.34 13.90 8.15
C LEU A 87 -5.07 15.24 7.42
N THR A 88 -5.28 16.37 8.08
CA THR A 88 -5.04 17.70 7.50
C THR A 88 -3.57 17.90 7.11
N GLU A 89 -2.62 17.28 7.81
CA GLU A 89 -1.19 17.31 7.46
C GLU A 89 -0.95 16.59 6.12
N LEU A 90 -1.61 15.45 5.91
CA LEU A 90 -1.52 14.71 4.65
C LEU A 90 -2.20 15.44 3.50
N VAL A 91 -3.38 16.02 3.73
CA VAL A 91 -4.07 16.84 2.71
C VAL A 91 -3.20 18.02 2.30
N SER A 92 -2.49 18.63 3.26
CA SER A 92 -1.53 19.70 3.00
C SER A 92 -0.36 19.26 2.11
N ALA A 93 0.05 17.98 2.17
CA ALA A 93 1.15 17.43 1.38
C ALA A 93 0.73 16.82 0.03
N LEU A 94 -0.42 16.16 0.00
CA LEU A 94 -0.87 15.31 -1.12
C LEU A 94 -2.10 15.86 -1.86
N GLY A 95 -2.78 16.87 -1.30
CA GLY A 95 -4.14 17.26 -1.69
C GLY A 95 -5.20 16.34 -1.09
N GLU A 96 -6.46 16.56 -1.45
CA GLU A 96 -7.58 15.73 -0.97
C GLU A 96 -7.45 14.28 -1.47
N PRO A 97 -7.80 13.27 -0.64
CA PRO A 97 -7.83 11.88 -1.09
C PRO A 97 -8.89 11.73 -2.19
N SER A 98 -8.55 10.94 -3.21
CA SER A 98 -9.47 10.62 -4.31
C SER A 98 -10.66 9.80 -3.84
N ARG A 99 -10.47 8.98 -2.79
CA ARG A 99 -11.47 8.09 -2.23
C ARG A 99 -11.27 7.95 -0.72
N THR A 100 -12.36 7.73 -0.01
CA THR A 100 -12.32 7.31 1.40
C THR A 100 -13.13 6.02 1.55
N GLU A 101 -12.54 5.02 2.19
CA GLU A 101 -13.16 3.73 2.46
C GLU A 101 -13.30 3.52 3.96
N HIS A 102 -14.49 3.15 4.43
CA HIS A 102 -14.77 2.90 5.84
C HIS A 102 -14.88 1.40 6.08
N MET A 103 -13.84 0.81 6.69
CA MET A 103 -13.73 -0.60 7.03
C MET A 103 -13.46 -0.74 8.54
N ALA A 104 -12.59 -1.69 8.93
CA ALA A 104 -12.06 -1.75 10.30
C ALA A 104 -11.20 -0.52 10.66
N ASN A 105 -10.66 0.16 9.66
CA ASN A 105 -10.03 1.47 9.72
C ASN A 105 -10.71 2.39 8.70
N THR A 106 -10.55 3.71 8.87
CA THR A 106 -10.83 4.65 7.77
C THR A 106 -9.61 4.73 6.89
N ILE A 107 -9.77 4.46 5.60
CA ILE A 107 -8.66 4.41 4.63
C ILE A 107 -8.84 5.54 3.63
N PHE A 108 -7.84 6.41 3.55
CA PHE A 108 -7.78 7.52 2.60
C PHE A 108 -6.88 7.12 1.44
N VAL A 109 -7.35 7.27 0.20
CA VAL A 109 -6.66 6.76 -0.99
C VAL A 109 -6.40 7.89 -1.97
N TRP A 110 -5.15 8.06 -2.37
CA TRP A 110 -4.73 8.94 -3.45
C TRP A 110 -4.39 8.08 -4.67
N ASP A 111 -5.43 7.75 -5.44
CA ASP A 111 -5.35 6.78 -6.55
C ASP A 111 -4.23 7.14 -7.54
N ASN A 112 -4.09 8.42 -7.89
CA ASN A 112 -3.11 8.90 -8.87
C ASN A 112 -1.66 8.95 -8.35
N LEU A 113 -1.46 8.75 -7.04
CA LEU A 113 -0.13 8.81 -6.40
C LEU A 113 0.38 7.42 -5.98
N GLY A 114 -0.46 6.39 -6.06
CA GLY A 114 -0.14 5.07 -5.52
C GLY A 114 0.03 5.08 -4.01
N ILE A 115 -0.72 5.93 -3.30
CA ILE A 115 -0.63 6.10 -1.83
C ILE A 115 -1.98 5.82 -1.19
N TYR A 116 -1.96 5.13 -0.06
CA TYR A 116 -3.09 5.10 0.86
C TYR A 116 -2.61 5.31 2.30
N ALA A 117 -3.51 5.75 3.17
CA ALA A 117 -3.25 5.98 4.59
C ALA A 117 -4.39 5.43 5.45
N MET A 118 -4.09 4.96 6.65
CA MET A 118 -5.08 4.40 7.57
C MET A 118 -5.18 5.22 8.85
N ALA A 119 -6.42 5.53 9.24
CA ALA A 119 -6.77 6.09 10.53
C ALA A 119 -7.68 5.12 11.30
N LYS A 120 -7.59 5.15 12.64
CA LYS A 120 -8.51 4.38 13.49
C LYS A 120 -9.95 4.86 13.26
N PRO A 121 -10.96 3.98 13.40
CA PRO A 121 -12.36 4.37 13.27
C PRO A 121 -12.71 5.58 14.12
N ARG A 122 -13.48 6.52 13.54
CA ARG A 122 -13.96 7.74 14.22
C ARG A 122 -12.85 8.71 14.67
N THR A 123 -11.64 8.55 14.16
CA THR A 123 -10.52 9.47 14.37
C THR A 123 -10.04 10.03 13.04
N THR A 124 -9.45 11.22 13.04
CA THR A 124 -8.70 11.78 11.91
C THR A 124 -7.20 11.46 12.01
N ARG A 125 -6.80 10.70 13.04
CA ARG A 125 -5.40 10.40 13.34
C ARG A 125 -4.94 9.22 12.48
N VAL A 126 -4.13 9.54 11.49
CA VAL A 126 -3.49 8.57 10.62
C VAL A 126 -2.30 7.96 11.35
N HIS A 127 -2.27 6.64 11.43
CA HIS A 127 -1.18 5.88 12.06
C HIS A 127 -0.35 5.09 11.04
N ASN A 128 -0.85 4.91 9.81
CA ASN A 128 -0.12 4.24 8.75
C ASN A 128 -0.22 5.02 7.44
N ILE A 129 0.90 5.12 6.72
CA ILE A 129 0.98 5.63 5.35
C ILE A 129 1.72 4.60 4.52
N SER A 130 1.14 4.21 3.39
CA SER A 130 1.68 3.15 2.53
C SER A 130 1.69 3.56 1.07
N VAL A 131 2.73 3.12 0.35
CA VAL A 131 2.86 3.21 -1.11
C VAL A 131 2.67 1.82 -1.73
N THR A 132 2.16 1.78 -2.97
CA THR A 132 1.91 0.52 -3.69
C THR A 132 2.66 0.46 -5.01
N PHE A 133 3.27 -0.71 -5.28
CA PHE A 133 4.10 -0.98 -6.45
C PHE A 133 3.52 -2.08 -7.36
N ALA A 134 2.53 -2.84 -6.87
CA ALA A 134 1.87 -3.92 -7.60
C ALA A 134 0.35 -3.86 -7.42
N GLU A 135 -0.39 -4.40 -8.38
CA GLU A 135 -1.86 -4.50 -8.31
C GLU A 135 -2.29 -5.54 -7.27
N THR A 136 -3.44 -5.31 -6.66
CA THR A 136 -4.15 -6.28 -5.82
C THR A 136 -5.65 -6.02 -5.88
N GLU A 137 -6.45 -6.94 -5.36
CA GLU A 137 -7.92 -6.94 -5.47
C GLU A 137 -8.61 -6.17 -4.32
N TYR A 138 -7.85 -5.52 -3.43
CA TYR A 138 -8.43 -4.78 -2.33
C TYR A 138 -9.15 -3.53 -2.83
N ARG A 139 -10.39 -3.33 -2.38
CA ARG A 139 -11.21 -2.15 -2.74
C ARG A 139 -10.50 -0.83 -2.45
N TYR A 140 -9.70 -0.75 -1.39
CA TYR A 140 -8.96 0.45 -1.00
C TYR A 140 -7.60 0.61 -1.70
N TRP A 141 -7.20 -0.33 -2.55
CA TRP A 141 -5.91 -0.23 -3.22
C TRP A 141 -5.90 0.93 -4.23
N PRO A 142 -4.81 1.70 -4.33
CA PRO A 142 -4.66 2.75 -5.34
C PRO A 142 -4.79 2.19 -6.75
N LYS A 143 -5.48 2.94 -7.62
CA LYS A 143 -5.68 2.54 -9.03
C LYS A 143 -4.45 2.75 -9.91
N VAL A 144 -3.60 3.74 -9.60
CA VAL A 144 -2.32 3.94 -10.27
C VAL A 144 -1.23 3.47 -9.33
N LEU A 145 -0.35 2.61 -9.84
CA LEU A 145 0.79 2.09 -9.10
C LEU A 145 1.96 3.05 -9.21
N ARG A 146 2.80 3.08 -8.18
CA ARG A 146 4.10 3.73 -8.27
C ARG A 146 5.05 2.89 -9.10
N THR A 147 5.71 3.55 -10.04
CA THR A 147 6.79 2.96 -10.85
C THR A 147 8.17 3.49 -10.47
N ASP A 148 8.21 4.55 -9.66
CA ASP A 148 9.42 5.18 -9.18
C ASP A 148 9.90 4.55 -7.86
N PHE A 149 11.03 5.05 -7.38
CA PHE A 149 11.66 4.56 -6.16
C PHE A 149 11.30 5.46 -4.97
N VAL A 150 11.31 4.84 -3.79
CA VAL A 150 11.10 5.47 -2.50
C VAL A 150 12.38 5.34 -1.69
N ASN A 151 12.77 6.43 -1.03
CA ASN A 151 13.91 6.40 -0.12
C ASN A 151 13.48 5.76 1.21
N VAL A 152 14.30 4.88 1.75
CA VAL A 152 14.13 4.24 3.04
C VAL A 152 15.43 4.43 3.81
N ALA A 153 15.44 5.38 4.74
CA ALA A 153 16.67 5.92 5.31
C ALA A 153 17.67 6.28 4.19
N GLU A 154 18.87 5.68 4.19
CA GLU A 154 19.92 5.92 3.20
C GLU A 154 19.81 5.04 1.94
N HIS A 155 18.75 4.25 1.81
CA HIS A 155 18.58 3.26 0.74
C HIS A 155 17.43 3.60 -0.21
N VAL A 156 17.49 3.05 -1.42
CA VAL A 156 16.48 3.25 -2.46
C VAL A 156 15.73 1.93 -2.68
N VAL A 157 14.40 1.95 -2.48
CA VAL A 157 13.51 0.79 -2.60
C VAL A 157 12.43 1.07 -3.63
N GLY A 158 12.20 0.16 -4.56
CA GLY A 158 11.15 0.31 -5.57
C GLY A 158 10.77 -1.03 -6.21
N PRO A 159 9.94 -1.02 -7.28
CA PRO A 159 9.37 -2.25 -7.86
C PRO A 159 10.42 -3.30 -8.29
N GLN A 160 11.62 -2.85 -8.66
CA GLN A 160 12.71 -3.69 -9.15
C GLN A 160 13.72 -4.09 -8.06
N THR A 161 13.52 -3.65 -6.81
CA THR A 161 14.41 -4.00 -5.70
C THR A 161 14.29 -5.49 -5.40
N LYS A 162 15.42 -6.19 -5.49
CA LYS A 162 15.49 -7.63 -5.23
C LYS A 162 15.36 -7.91 -3.73
N ILE A 163 14.77 -9.06 -3.38
CA ILE A 163 14.68 -9.52 -1.98
C ILE A 163 16.04 -9.51 -1.26
N SER A 164 17.12 -9.92 -1.95
CA SER A 164 18.46 -9.91 -1.37
C SER A 164 18.94 -8.52 -0.92
N ALA A 165 18.47 -7.46 -1.58
CA ALA A 165 18.78 -6.08 -1.20
C ALA A 165 17.98 -5.65 0.03
N LEU A 166 16.79 -6.21 0.28
CA LEU A 166 15.98 -5.87 1.47
C LEU A 166 16.73 -6.16 2.78
N HIS A 167 17.45 -7.29 2.84
CA HIS A 167 18.30 -7.61 3.98
C HIS A 167 19.41 -6.57 4.22
N GLN A 168 19.97 -6.00 3.14
CA GLN A 168 21.03 -4.98 3.24
C GLN A 168 20.49 -3.66 3.77
N VAL A 169 19.21 -3.37 3.52
CA VAL A 169 18.48 -2.20 4.07
C VAL A 169 18.11 -2.40 5.55
N GLY A 170 18.29 -3.61 6.10
CA GLY A 170 17.97 -3.93 7.49
C GLY A 170 16.57 -4.52 7.70
N LEU A 171 15.80 -4.74 6.62
CA LEU A 171 14.51 -5.42 6.69
C LEU A 171 14.69 -6.90 7.04
N ARG A 172 13.79 -7.39 7.88
CA ARG A 172 13.73 -8.78 8.36
C ARG A 172 12.41 -9.39 7.95
N GLN A 173 12.47 -10.59 7.39
CA GLN A 173 11.26 -11.34 7.02
C GLN A 173 10.56 -11.86 8.28
N ASP A 174 9.24 -11.70 8.37
CA ASP A 174 8.45 -12.29 9.46
C ASP A 174 8.43 -13.83 9.27
N GLN A 175 8.74 -14.56 10.34
CA GLN A 175 8.84 -16.03 10.30
C GLN A 175 7.48 -16.73 10.11
N ARG A 176 6.39 -16.07 10.51
CA ARG A 176 5.02 -16.58 10.44
C ARG A 176 4.32 -16.13 9.16
N LEU A 177 4.70 -14.95 8.66
CA LEU A 177 4.15 -14.33 7.47
C LEU A 177 5.27 -14.13 6.44
N PRO A 178 5.64 -15.16 5.66
CA PRO A 178 6.81 -15.11 4.77
C PRO A 178 6.72 -14.07 3.66
N LEU A 179 5.55 -13.49 3.41
CA LEU A 179 5.40 -12.39 2.46
C LEU A 179 5.67 -11.02 3.07
N TYR A 180 5.80 -10.94 4.40
CA TYR A 180 5.93 -9.71 5.16
C TYR A 180 7.35 -9.53 5.66
N TRP A 181 7.79 -8.29 5.60
CA TRP A 181 9.10 -7.84 6.02
C TRP A 181 8.93 -6.62 6.90
N ASP A 182 9.77 -6.46 7.91
CA ASP A 182 9.73 -5.30 8.78
C ASP A 182 11.12 -4.80 9.20
N MET A 183 11.14 -3.54 9.62
CA MET A 183 12.31 -2.88 10.21
C MET A 183 11.82 -1.78 11.14
N ARG A 184 12.57 -1.52 12.22
CA ARG A 184 12.35 -0.35 13.07
C ARG A 184 13.14 0.85 12.54
N LEU A 185 12.45 1.97 12.36
CA LEU A 185 13.01 3.28 12.09
C LEU A 185 12.74 4.17 13.31
N GLY A 186 13.62 4.09 14.31
CA GLY A 186 13.34 4.68 15.62
C GLY A 186 12.12 4.03 16.29
N ASP A 187 11.13 4.85 16.63
CA ASP A 187 9.86 4.39 17.22
C ASP A 187 8.87 3.82 16.17
N LEU A 188 9.15 4.03 14.89
CA LEU A 188 8.26 3.67 13.79
C LEU A 188 8.55 2.24 13.29
N LEU A 189 7.52 1.57 12.79
CA LEU A 189 7.63 0.27 12.14
C LEU A 189 7.45 0.46 10.64
N LEU A 190 8.52 0.22 9.88
CA LEU A 190 8.43 0.07 8.43
C LEU A 190 8.03 -1.36 8.13
N SER A 191 6.97 -1.56 7.35
CA SER A 191 6.52 -2.86 6.87
C SER A 191 6.52 -2.90 5.35
N LEU A 192 6.85 -4.06 4.79
CA LEU A 192 6.91 -4.29 3.36
C LEU A 192 6.24 -5.63 3.05
N GLU A 193 5.39 -5.64 2.02
CA GLU A 193 4.74 -6.85 1.52
C GLU A 193 5.35 -7.25 0.17
N THR A 194 5.51 -8.55 -0.03
CA THR A 194 6.01 -9.16 -1.27
C THR A 194 5.00 -10.11 -1.89
N ASP A 195 5.07 -10.31 -3.20
CA ASP A 195 4.29 -11.33 -3.91
C ASP A 195 5.07 -12.65 -3.97
N GLU A 196 4.43 -13.75 -3.59
CA GLU A 196 5.06 -15.08 -3.52
C GLU A 196 5.55 -15.58 -4.88
N GLN A 197 4.75 -15.36 -5.93
CA GLN A 197 4.96 -15.96 -7.24
C GLN A 197 6.06 -15.25 -8.00
N VAL A 198 6.05 -13.92 -7.97
CA VAL A 198 6.97 -13.09 -8.75
C VAL A 198 8.09 -12.47 -7.90
N ARG A 199 8.08 -12.67 -6.57
CA ARG A 199 9.10 -12.19 -5.63
C ARG A 199 9.40 -10.70 -5.77
N ARG A 200 8.35 -9.92 -6.05
CA ARG A 200 8.41 -8.45 -6.18
C ARG A 200 7.81 -7.79 -4.96
N ILE A 201 8.19 -6.55 -4.72
CA ILE A 201 7.58 -5.71 -3.70
C ILE A 201 6.18 -5.32 -4.15
N VAL A 202 5.19 -5.48 -3.28
CA VAL A 202 3.79 -5.15 -3.51
C VAL A 202 3.46 -3.80 -2.88
N SER A 203 3.84 -3.62 -1.62
CA SER A 203 3.62 -2.38 -0.88
C SER A 203 4.73 -2.15 0.14
N LEU A 204 4.88 -0.89 0.53
CA LEU A 204 5.79 -0.44 1.58
C LEU A 204 5.06 0.61 2.41
N GLY A 205 5.01 0.43 3.72
CA GLY A 205 4.30 1.33 4.62
C GLY A 205 5.09 1.64 5.88
N LEU A 206 4.86 2.84 6.41
CA LEU A 206 5.37 3.24 7.71
C LEU A 206 4.20 3.35 8.68
N GLU A 207 4.36 2.75 9.85
CA GLU A 207 3.38 2.72 10.92
C GLU A 207 3.96 3.35 12.20
N GLY A 208 3.23 4.30 12.76
CA GLY A 208 3.47 4.81 14.10
C GLY A 208 2.67 4.03 15.13
N ASP A 209 3.14 4.00 16.37
CA ASP A 209 2.40 3.38 17.46
C ASP A 209 1.05 4.10 17.66
N ALA A 210 -0.02 3.44 17.22
CA ALA A 210 -1.36 3.99 17.29
C ALA A 210 -1.88 4.13 18.73
N ASN A 211 -1.16 3.59 19.73
CA ASN A 211 -1.47 3.69 21.15
C ASN A 211 -0.55 4.68 21.89
N LYS A 212 0.45 5.27 21.20
CA LYS A 212 1.24 6.36 21.77
C LYS A 212 0.24 7.45 22.15
N ALA A 213 0.16 7.71 23.47
CA ALA A 213 -0.94 8.44 24.08
C ALA A 213 -1.22 9.73 23.29
N GLU A 214 -2.49 9.98 22.96
CA GLU A 214 -2.88 11.31 22.51
C GLU A 214 -2.36 12.30 23.54
N PRO A 215 -1.69 13.39 23.13
CA PRO A 215 -1.47 14.50 24.05
C PRO A 215 -2.85 14.83 24.61
N ALA A 216 -3.01 14.72 25.93
CA ALA A 216 -4.29 14.91 26.58
C ALA A 216 -4.90 16.21 26.06
N LEU A 217 -6.11 16.14 25.51
CA LEU A 217 -6.80 17.34 25.04
C LEU A 217 -6.74 18.37 26.18
N PRO A 218 -6.34 19.63 25.92
CA PRO A 218 -6.32 20.64 26.95
C PRO A 218 -7.72 20.70 27.57
N ALA A 219 -7.78 20.70 28.91
CA ALA A 219 -9.03 20.57 29.68
C ALA A 219 -10.11 21.62 29.33
N ASP A 220 -9.75 22.66 28.58
CA ASP A 220 -10.64 23.74 28.14
C ASP A 220 -11.31 23.50 26.78
N ALA A 221 -10.97 22.45 26.02
CA ALA A 221 -11.58 22.18 24.71
C ALA A 221 -13.10 21.90 24.79
N ASP A 222 -13.60 21.43 25.93
CA ASP A 222 -15.03 21.20 26.16
C ASP A 222 -15.84 22.50 26.38
N LYS A 223 -15.18 23.63 26.70
CA LYS A 223 -15.87 24.92 26.92
C LYS A 223 -16.27 25.62 25.63
N LEU A 224 -15.75 25.19 24.48
CA LEU A 224 -16.03 25.77 23.15
C LEU A 224 -17.16 25.07 22.40
N ARG A 225 -17.82 24.06 23.00
CA ARG A 225 -18.93 23.30 22.39
C ARG A 225 -20.32 23.66 22.95
N ARG A 226 -20.46 24.78 23.66
CA ARG A 226 -21.76 25.29 24.16
C ARG A 226 -22.08 26.66 23.58
#